data_AF-A0A966Z1B9-F1
#
_entry.id   AF-A0A966Z1B9-F1
#
_cell.length_a   1.000
_cell.length_b   1.000
_cell.length_c   1.000
_cell.angle_alpha   90.00
_cell.angle_beta   90.00
_cell.angle_gamma   90.00
#
_symmetry.space_group_name_H-M   'P 1'
#
loop_
_entity.id
_entity.type
_entity.pdbx_description
1 polymer ?
#
loop_
_entity_poly.entity_id
_entity_poly.type
_entity_poly.pdbx_seq_one_letter_code
_entity_poly.pdbx_strand_id
1 'polypeptide(L)'
;MSPDLQLWRNRNGLTQVEAATRLGVSQPYLSLLEKGARPLTEAVRKRLTGVSAETPPETLRDDRFRAELSALGYPGFAHIPPAKGVVHPDVLLNSVLSLPDADARIITALPWVARNCWERMNLPWLVRQAKLANLQNRLGFILQLGGADSPQVAASIAELARARLLHEDTMCWDSMQPFTRSVFRERRSLLAKNWNIVTLLTDEAVEHVG
;
A
#
# COMPACT_ATOMS: atom_id res chain seq x y z
N MET A 1 -11.27 26.18 13.93
CA MET A 1 -11.71 24.78 14.08
C MET A 1 -10.47 23.94 14.34
N SER A 2 -10.38 23.24 15.48
CA SER A 2 -9.23 22.38 15.78
C SER A 2 -9.26 21.16 14.85
N PRO A 3 -8.16 20.77 14.19
CA PRO A 3 -8.10 19.49 13.50
C PRO A 3 -8.31 18.37 14.53
N ASP A 4 -9.26 17.48 14.25
CA ASP A 4 -9.51 16.30 15.06
C ASP A 4 -8.32 15.34 14.91
N LEU A 5 -7.58 15.15 16.00
CA LEU A 5 -6.37 14.30 16.08
C LEU A 5 -6.65 12.86 15.63
N GLN A 6 -7.85 12.37 15.96
CA GLN A 6 -8.26 11.02 15.59
C GLN A 6 -8.51 10.90 14.09
N LEU A 7 -9.10 11.92 13.47
CA LEU A 7 -9.25 11.99 12.01
C LEU A 7 -7.90 12.07 11.30
N TRP A 8 -6.97 12.87 11.81
CA TRP A 8 -5.60 12.93 11.26
C TRP A 8 -4.93 11.56 11.33
N ARG A 9 -5.00 10.87 12.47
CA ARG A 9 -4.40 9.55 12.66
C ARG A 9 -4.99 8.52 11.68
N ASN A 10 -6.32 8.48 11.58
CA ASN A 10 -7.04 7.53 10.72
C ASN A 10 -6.75 7.76 9.23
N ARG A 11 -6.71 9.03 8.78
CA ARG A 11 -6.37 9.39 7.39
C ARG A 11 -4.96 8.96 6.99
N ASN A 12 -4.05 8.88 7.95
CA ASN A 12 -2.67 8.46 7.74
C ASN A 12 -2.46 6.96 8.01
N GLY A 13 -3.51 6.18 8.30
CA GLY A 13 -3.41 4.75 8.58
C GLY A 13 -2.59 4.42 9.83
N LEU A 14 -2.42 5.38 10.76
CA LEU A 14 -1.53 5.23 11.91
C LEU A 14 -2.22 4.54 13.08
N THR A 15 -1.51 3.63 13.73
CA THR A 15 -1.84 3.19 15.08
C THR A 15 -1.61 4.32 16.08
N GLN A 16 -2.22 4.21 17.26
CA GLN A 16 -2.07 5.23 18.30
C GLN A 16 -0.62 5.33 18.81
N VAL A 17 0.14 4.23 18.77
CA VAL A 17 1.57 4.22 19.14
C VAL A 17 2.40 4.98 18.11
N GLU A 18 2.21 4.70 16.82
CA GLU A 18 2.95 5.38 15.74
C GLU A 18 2.64 6.88 15.68
N ALA A 19 1.38 7.24 15.87
CA ALA A 19 0.95 8.62 15.95
C ALA A 19 1.59 9.36 17.15
N ALA A 20 1.67 8.70 18.30
CA ALA A 20 2.28 9.28 19.50
C ALA A 20 3.79 9.52 19.29
N THR A 21 4.48 8.55 18.71
CA THR A 21 5.89 8.67 18.32
C THR A 21 6.10 9.82 17.34
N ARG A 22 5.27 9.93 16.29
CA ARG A 22 5.34 11.03 15.30
C ARG A 22 5.10 12.41 15.91
N LEU A 23 4.19 12.50 16.88
CA LEU A 23 3.88 13.75 17.56
C LEU A 23 4.85 14.05 18.72
N GLY A 24 5.80 13.15 19.00
CA GLY A 24 6.76 13.29 20.10
C GLY A 24 6.08 13.35 21.47
N VAL A 25 5.06 12.50 21.66
CA VAL A 25 4.29 12.37 22.90
C VAL A 25 4.14 10.90 23.28
N SER A 26 3.70 10.62 24.51
CA SER A 26 3.40 9.24 24.92
C SER A 26 2.04 8.78 24.37
N GLN A 27 1.90 7.47 24.11
CA GLN A 27 0.63 6.89 23.64
C GLN A 27 -0.55 7.11 24.61
N PRO A 28 -0.38 7.00 25.94
CA PRO A 28 -1.44 7.35 26.88
C PRO A 28 -1.84 8.83 26.79
N TYR A 29 -0.87 9.73 26.58
CA TYR A 29 -1.14 11.16 26.41
C TYR A 29 -1.91 11.45 25.12
N LEU A 30 -1.57 10.78 24.02
CA LEU A 30 -2.33 10.88 22.77
C LEU A 30 -3.78 10.39 22.93
N SER A 31 -4.00 9.29 23.67
CA SER A 31 -5.35 8.77 23.95
C SER A 31 -6.23 9.78 24.69
N LEU A 32 -5.66 10.53 25.63
CA LEU A 32 -6.36 11.58 26.36
C LEU A 32 -6.69 12.78 25.46
N LEU A 33 -5.83 13.11 24.50
CA LEU A 33 -6.07 14.17 23.53
C LEU A 33 -7.18 13.79 22.53
N GLU A 34 -7.16 12.57 22.00
CA GLU A 34 -8.19 12.08 21.06
C GLU A 34 -9.58 11.98 21.71
N LYS A 35 -9.64 11.62 23.00
CA LYS A 35 -10.90 11.55 23.76
C LYS A 35 -11.40 12.91 24.26
N GLY A 36 -10.68 14.00 23.98
CA GLY A 36 -11.01 15.34 24.48
C GLY A 36 -10.83 15.52 26.00
N ALA A 37 -10.24 14.54 26.69
CA ALA A 37 -9.98 14.61 28.13
C ALA A 37 -8.81 15.57 28.48
N ARG A 38 -7.99 15.95 27.50
CA ARG A 38 -6.96 16.98 27.59
C ARG A 38 -7.05 17.91 26.36
N PRO A 39 -6.87 19.23 26.54
CA PRO A 39 -6.86 20.16 25.41
C PRO A 39 -5.58 19.99 24.56
N LEU A 40 -5.70 20.15 23.24
CA LEU A 40 -4.55 20.23 22.34
C LEU A 40 -3.69 21.45 22.67
N THR A 41 -2.43 21.21 23.04
CA THR A 41 -1.45 22.26 23.26
C THR A 41 -0.97 22.86 21.93
N GLU A 42 -0.51 24.11 21.97
CA GLU A 42 0.01 24.79 20.78
C GLU A 42 1.26 24.08 20.20
N ALA A 43 2.07 23.44 21.04
CA ALA A 43 3.20 22.64 20.59
C ALA A 43 2.75 21.41 19.77
N VAL A 44 1.71 20.71 20.20
CA VAL A 44 1.12 19.58 19.46
C VAL A 44 0.41 20.09 18.20
N ARG A 45 -0.26 21.25 18.27
CA ARG A 45 -0.88 21.89 17.09
C ARG A 45 0.16 22.28 16.04
N LYS A 46 1.28 22.87 16.44
CA LYS A 46 2.41 23.16 15.54
C LYS A 46 3.05 21.91 14.96
N ARG A 47 3.10 20.81 15.72
CA ARG A 47 3.52 19.51 15.19
C ARG A 47 2.47 18.91 14.27
N LEU A 48 1.18 19.18 14.44
CA LEU A 48 0.15 18.77 13.48
C LEU A 48 0.17 19.60 12.20
N THR A 49 0.60 20.87 12.24
CA THR A 49 0.75 21.72 11.06
C THR A 49 2.12 21.57 10.39
N GLY A 50 3.16 21.25 11.17
CA GLY A 50 4.51 20.92 10.69
C GLY A 50 4.65 19.46 10.23
N VAL A 51 3.82 18.57 10.80
CA VAL A 51 3.36 17.32 10.17
C VAL A 51 2.14 17.67 9.33
N SER A 52 2.28 18.70 8.48
CA SER A 52 1.52 18.75 7.25
C SER A 52 1.61 17.35 6.67
N ALA A 53 0.47 16.82 6.23
CA ALA A 53 0.43 15.63 5.41
C ALA A 53 1.08 15.93 4.05
N GLU A 54 2.30 16.43 4.05
CA GLU A 54 3.24 16.16 3.00
C GLU A 54 3.44 14.66 3.09
N THR A 55 2.65 13.95 2.29
CA THR A 55 3.10 12.69 1.73
C THR A 55 4.58 12.89 1.45
N PRO A 56 5.50 12.10 2.07
CA PRO A 56 6.91 12.30 1.84
C PRO A 56 7.12 12.44 0.33
N PRO A 57 7.98 13.38 -0.12
CA PRO A 57 8.30 13.56 -1.52
C PRO A 57 8.38 12.19 -2.17
N GLU A 58 7.71 12.03 -3.32
CA GLU A 58 7.56 10.74 -3.98
C GLU A 58 8.88 9.96 -4.02
N THR A 59 9.99 10.66 -4.24
CA THR A 59 11.36 10.15 -4.14
C THR A 59 11.70 9.49 -2.79
N LEU A 60 11.52 10.18 -1.67
CA LEU A 60 11.81 9.66 -0.33
C LEU A 60 10.89 8.48 0.04
N ARG A 61 9.65 8.50 -0.45
CA ARG A 61 8.68 7.42 -0.26
C ARG A 61 9.09 6.18 -1.06
N ASP A 62 9.45 6.36 -2.31
CA ASP A 62 9.85 5.29 -3.21
C ASP A 62 11.18 4.68 -2.78
N ASP A 63 12.13 5.48 -2.30
CA ASP A 63 13.39 5.02 -1.73
C ASP A 63 13.16 4.10 -0.51
N ARG A 64 12.18 4.44 0.33
CA ARG A 64 11.76 3.56 1.43
C ARG A 64 11.23 2.22 0.90
N PHE A 65 10.31 2.21 -0.06
CA PHE A 65 9.77 0.94 -0.59
C PHE A 65 10.82 0.11 -1.31
N ARG A 66 11.74 0.75 -2.03
CA ARG A 66 12.89 0.08 -2.65
C ARG A 66 13.75 -0.62 -1.59
N ALA A 67 14.05 0.07 -0.48
CA ALA A 67 14.81 -0.51 0.63
C ALA A 67 14.03 -1.65 1.32
N GLU A 68 12.72 -1.52 1.50
CA GLU A 68 11.88 -2.59 2.07
C GLU A 68 11.81 -3.82 1.15
N LEU A 69 11.66 -3.62 -0.17
CA LEU A 69 11.71 -4.69 -1.17
C LEU A 69 13.09 -5.36 -1.24
N SER A 70 14.17 -4.59 -1.13
CA SER A 70 15.53 -5.12 -0.98
C SER A 70 15.66 -5.99 0.27
N ALA A 71 15.12 -5.55 1.42
CA ALA A 71 15.10 -6.34 2.65
C ALA A 71 14.24 -7.62 2.57
N LEU A 72 13.24 -7.65 1.67
CA LEU A 72 12.48 -8.86 1.36
C LEU A 72 13.20 -9.80 0.38
N GLY A 73 14.32 -9.37 -0.21
CA GLY A 73 15.12 -10.15 -1.14
C GLY A 73 14.72 -9.99 -2.61
N TYR A 74 13.98 -8.94 -2.98
CA TYR A 74 13.59 -8.71 -4.37
C TYR A 74 14.84 -8.42 -5.25
N PRO A 75 15.13 -9.24 -6.29
CA PRO A 75 16.40 -9.11 -7.01
C PRO A 75 16.55 -7.79 -7.77
N GLY A 76 15.46 -7.21 -8.27
CA GLY A 76 15.47 -5.92 -8.97
C GLY A 76 15.96 -4.74 -8.10
N PHE A 77 16.01 -4.91 -6.78
CA PHE A 77 16.54 -3.94 -5.82
C PHE A 77 17.69 -4.48 -4.97
N ALA A 78 18.35 -5.57 -5.39
CA ALA A 78 19.49 -6.14 -4.66
C ALA A 78 20.67 -5.18 -4.47
N HIS A 79 20.81 -4.19 -5.36
CA HIS A 79 21.83 -3.13 -5.28
C HIS A 79 21.50 -2.02 -4.27
N ILE A 80 20.27 -1.99 -3.74
CA ILE A 80 19.80 -0.95 -2.82
C ILE A 80 20.02 -1.44 -1.39
N PRO A 81 20.59 -0.61 -0.49
CA PRO A 81 20.73 -0.97 0.91
C PRO A 81 19.37 -1.37 1.52
N PRO A 82 19.26 -2.54 2.18
CA PRO A 82 18.00 -3.01 2.72
C PRO A 82 17.52 -2.11 3.87
N ALA A 83 16.20 -2.01 4.02
CA ALA A 83 15.58 -1.30 5.12
C ALA A 83 16.06 -1.84 6.47
N LYS A 84 16.21 -0.95 7.46
CA LYS A 84 16.56 -1.35 8.83
C LYS A 84 15.32 -1.86 9.55
N GLY A 85 15.39 -3.09 10.07
CA GLY A 85 14.31 -3.69 10.87
C GLY A 85 13.50 -4.74 10.11
N VAL A 86 12.45 -5.25 10.76
CA VAL A 86 11.59 -6.29 10.20
C VAL A 86 10.61 -5.67 9.20
N VAL A 87 10.64 -6.16 7.97
CA VAL A 87 9.67 -5.80 6.93
C VAL A 87 8.54 -6.81 6.88
N HIS A 88 7.31 -6.31 6.97
CA HIS A 88 6.07 -7.08 6.87
C HIS A 88 5.51 -6.97 5.44
N PRO A 89 5.52 -8.06 4.64
CA PRO A 89 5.15 -8.01 3.22
C PRO A 89 3.70 -7.57 2.97
N ASP A 90 2.78 -7.94 3.86
CA ASP A 90 1.38 -7.53 3.84
C ASP A 90 1.21 -6.03 4.08
N VAL A 91 1.97 -5.46 5.04
CA VAL A 91 1.98 -4.01 5.29
C VAL A 91 2.56 -3.25 4.10
N LEU A 92 3.63 -3.77 3.48
CA LEU A 92 4.22 -3.20 2.27
C LEU A 92 3.22 -3.19 1.12
N LEU A 93 2.59 -4.34 0.81
CA LEU A 93 1.58 -4.44 -0.25
C LEU A 93 0.44 -3.46 -0.01
N ASN A 94 -0.12 -3.44 1.20
CA ASN A 94 -1.20 -2.50 1.51
C ASN A 94 -0.77 -1.04 1.34
N SER A 95 0.45 -0.69 1.79
CA SER A 95 0.97 0.67 1.73
C SER A 95 1.18 1.15 0.30
N VAL A 96 1.78 0.32 -0.57
CA VAL A 96 2.01 0.68 -1.97
C VAL A 96 0.69 0.77 -2.73
N LEU A 97 -0.20 -0.22 -2.57
CA LEU A 97 -1.48 -0.26 -3.30
C LEU A 97 -2.44 0.88 -2.93
N SER A 98 -2.26 1.46 -1.74
CA SER A 98 -3.02 2.63 -1.27
C SER A 98 -2.60 3.95 -1.93
N LEU A 99 -1.50 3.97 -2.71
CA LEU A 99 -1.02 5.19 -3.33
C LEU A 99 -1.77 5.51 -4.63
N PRO A 100 -2.03 6.79 -4.91
CA PRO A 100 -2.54 7.19 -6.23
C PRO A 100 -1.49 6.94 -7.32
N ASP A 101 -0.21 7.18 -7.00
CA ASP A 101 0.92 7.09 -7.91
C ASP A 101 2.15 6.46 -7.21
N ALA A 102 2.82 5.53 -7.90
CA ALA A 102 4.07 4.89 -7.46
C ALA A 102 4.99 4.52 -8.65
N ASP A 103 6.31 4.51 -8.41
CA ASP A 103 7.30 4.10 -9.41
C ASP A 103 6.99 2.70 -9.98
N ALA A 104 7.07 2.58 -11.31
CA ALA A 104 6.71 1.37 -12.03
C ALA A 104 7.51 0.14 -11.58
N ARG A 105 8.77 0.29 -11.18
CA ARG A 105 9.61 -0.84 -10.70
C ARG A 105 9.14 -1.36 -9.34
N ILE A 106 8.59 -0.49 -8.49
CA ILE A 106 7.97 -0.90 -7.22
C ILE A 106 6.71 -1.72 -7.52
N ILE A 107 5.86 -1.23 -8.45
CA ILE A 107 4.63 -1.93 -8.86
C ILE A 107 4.93 -3.30 -9.49
N THR A 108 5.94 -3.37 -10.37
CA THR A 108 6.41 -4.63 -10.97
C THR A 108 6.94 -5.62 -9.94
N ALA A 109 7.42 -5.17 -8.79
CA ALA A 109 7.92 -6.05 -7.72
C ALA A 109 6.79 -6.70 -6.90
N LEU A 110 5.58 -6.12 -6.85
CA LEU A 110 4.52 -6.58 -5.94
C LEU A 110 4.04 -8.02 -6.20
N PRO A 111 3.88 -8.50 -7.45
CA PRO A 111 3.55 -9.90 -7.70
C PRO A 111 4.65 -10.85 -7.20
N TRP A 112 5.92 -10.46 -7.33
CA TRP A 112 7.03 -11.24 -6.78
C TRP A 112 6.92 -11.34 -5.26
N VAL A 113 6.52 -10.27 -4.57
CA VAL A 113 6.26 -10.28 -3.12
C VAL A 113 5.10 -11.22 -2.78
N ALA A 114 4.01 -11.18 -3.55
CA ALA A 114 2.88 -12.11 -3.39
C ALA A 114 3.29 -13.59 -3.61
N ARG A 115 4.21 -13.86 -4.54
CA ARG A 115 4.70 -15.21 -4.84
C ARG A 115 5.65 -15.74 -3.76
N ASN A 116 6.63 -14.93 -3.36
CA ASN A 116 7.78 -15.39 -2.57
C ASN A 116 7.65 -15.12 -1.07
N CYS A 117 6.73 -14.26 -0.66
CA CYS A 117 6.60 -13.84 0.74
C CYS A 117 5.23 -14.16 1.35
N TRP A 118 4.36 -14.92 0.68
CA TRP A 118 2.99 -15.18 1.17
C TRP A 118 2.96 -15.85 2.56
N GLU A 119 3.91 -16.73 2.87
CA GLU A 119 3.98 -17.41 4.17
C GLU A 119 4.22 -16.45 5.34
N ARG A 120 4.83 -15.29 5.05
CA ARG A 120 5.12 -14.24 6.02
C ARG A 120 4.00 -13.20 6.12
N MET A 121 2.94 -13.32 5.31
CA MET A 121 1.84 -12.36 5.25
C MET A 121 0.69 -12.74 6.19
N ASN A 122 0.10 -11.73 6.83
CA ASN A 122 -1.22 -11.87 7.42
C ASN A 122 -2.30 -11.63 6.35
N LEU A 123 -2.58 -12.65 5.54
CA LEU A 123 -3.57 -12.57 4.45
C LEU A 123 -4.97 -12.12 4.91
N PRO A 124 -5.54 -12.64 6.04
CA PRO A 124 -6.83 -12.16 6.53
C PRO A 124 -6.84 -10.67 6.89
N TRP A 125 -5.75 -10.14 7.45
CA TRP A 125 -5.62 -8.71 7.71
C TRP A 125 -5.53 -7.92 6.40
N LEU A 126 -4.72 -8.37 5.46
CA LEU A 126 -4.52 -7.70 4.17
C LEU A 126 -5.82 -7.59 3.36
N VAL A 127 -6.60 -8.68 3.28
CA VAL A 127 -7.92 -8.67 2.61
C VAL A 127 -8.88 -7.70 3.29
N ARG A 128 -8.88 -7.65 4.63
CA ARG A 128 -9.72 -6.71 5.39
C ARG A 128 -9.34 -5.26 5.11
N GLN A 129 -8.05 -4.93 5.11
CA GLN A 129 -7.58 -3.57 4.81
C GLN A 129 -7.93 -3.16 3.39
N ALA A 130 -7.72 -4.05 2.41
CA ALA A 130 -8.08 -3.78 1.03
C ALA A 130 -9.59 -3.52 0.88
N LYS A 131 -10.46 -4.24 1.60
CA LYS A 131 -11.90 -3.97 1.59
C LYS A 131 -12.25 -2.61 2.21
N LEU A 132 -11.62 -2.25 3.33
CA LEU A 132 -11.86 -0.97 4.00
C LEU A 132 -11.40 0.23 3.16
N ALA A 133 -10.33 0.07 2.39
CA ALA A 133 -9.74 1.11 1.56
C ALA A 133 -10.17 1.07 0.08
N ASN A 134 -11.11 0.19 -0.29
CA ASN A 134 -11.56 -0.02 -1.68
C ASN A 134 -10.45 -0.43 -2.66
N LEU A 135 -9.47 -1.22 -2.19
CA LEU A 135 -8.31 -1.72 -2.95
C LEU A 135 -8.49 -3.18 -3.40
N GLN A 136 -9.69 -3.75 -3.32
CA GLN A 136 -9.95 -5.17 -3.59
C GLN A 136 -9.49 -5.55 -5.01
N ASN A 137 -9.70 -4.66 -5.97
CA ASN A 137 -9.33 -4.88 -7.37
C ASN A 137 -7.82 -4.90 -7.55
N ARG A 138 -7.11 -3.92 -6.99
CA ARG A 138 -5.64 -3.83 -7.05
C ARG A 138 -4.99 -5.04 -6.36
N LEU A 139 -5.41 -5.34 -5.14
CA LEU A 139 -4.88 -6.48 -4.39
C LEU A 139 -5.20 -7.82 -5.05
N GLY A 140 -6.45 -8.02 -5.48
CA GLY A 140 -6.89 -9.26 -6.13
C GLY A 140 -6.09 -9.54 -7.40
N PHE A 141 -5.83 -8.49 -8.20
CA PHE A 141 -4.98 -8.58 -9.37
C PHE A 141 -3.54 -9.00 -9.01
N ILE A 142 -2.89 -8.34 -8.04
CA ILE A 142 -1.51 -8.66 -7.65
C ILE A 142 -1.37 -10.07 -7.07
N LEU A 143 -2.30 -10.48 -6.20
CA LEU A 143 -2.30 -11.83 -5.63
C LEU A 143 -2.50 -12.89 -6.70
N GLN A 144 -3.39 -12.64 -7.66
CA GLN A 144 -3.63 -13.59 -8.75
C GLN A 144 -2.47 -13.65 -9.75
N LEU A 145 -1.71 -12.57 -9.91
CA LEU A 145 -0.52 -12.54 -10.74
C LEU A 145 0.66 -13.28 -10.09
N GLY A 146 0.83 -13.13 -8.78
CA GLY A 146 2.00 -13.64 -8.07
C GLY A 146 1.81 -14.99 -7.36
N GLY A 147 0.68 -15.18 -6.68
CA GLY A 147 0.54 -16.21 -5.65
C GLY A 147 -0.62 -17.18 -5.86
N ALA A 148 -1.22 -17.26 -7.05
CA ALA A 148 -2.41 -18.09 -7.29
C ALA A 148 -2.21 -19.58 -7.00
N ASP A 149 -0.98 -20.09 -7.04
CA ASP A 149 -0.66 -21.50 -6.78
C ASP A 149 -0.77 -21.90 -5.29
N SER A 150 -0.71 -20.92 -4.37
CA SER A 150 -0.89 -21.17 -2.94
C SER A 150 -2.38 -21.28 -2.58
N PRO A 151 -2.84 -22.36 -1.94
CA PRO A 151 -4.25 -22.50 -1.53
C PRO A 151 -4.75 -21.37 -0.61
N GLN A 152 -3.90 -20.84 0.27
CA GLN A 152 -4.21 -19.76 1.19
C GLN A 152 -4.39 -18.43 0.44
N VAL A 153 -3.54 -18.18 -0.56
CA VAL A 153 -3.66 -17.01 -1.42
C VAL A 153 -4.88 -17.16 -2.34
N ALA A 154 -5.11 -18.34 -2.91
CA ALA A 154 -6.29 -18.65 -3.72
C ALA A 154 -7.60 -18.41 -2.95
N ALA A 155 -7.67 -18.80 -1.68
CA ALA A 155 -8.81 -18.51 -0.82
C ALA A 155 -9.03 -16.99 -0.63
N SER A 156 -7.94 -16.23 -0.46
CA SER A 156 -7.97 -14.76 -0.35
C SER A 156 -8.40 -14.11 -1.66
N ILE A 157 -7.94 -14.60 -2.81
CA ILE A 157 -8.36 -14.19 -4.16
C ILE A 157 -9.87 -14.42 -4.33
N ALA A 158 -10.37 -15.61 -3.96
CA ALA A 158 -11.80 -15.92 -4.04
C ALA A 158 -12.65 -15.02 -3.13
N GLU A 159 -12.14 -14.67 -1.95
CA GLU A 159 -12.79 -13.70 -1.07
C GLU A 159 -12.85 -12.30 -1.67
N LEU A 160 -11.75 -11.82 -2.26
CA LEU A 160 -11.69 -10.53 -2.95
C LEU A 160 -12.57 -10.50 -4.19
N ALA A 161 -12.63 -11.62 -4.95
CA ALA A 161 -13.45 -11.73 -6.15
C ALA A 161 -14.95 -11.57 -5.84
N ARG A 162 -15.40 -12.08 -4.69
CA ARG A 162 -16.77 -11.87 -4.19
C ARG A 162 -17.05 -10.41 -3.80
N ALA A 163 -16.01 -9.64 -3.49
CA ALA A 163 -16.08 -8.22 -3.10
C ALA A 163 -15.48 -7.29 -4.17
N ARG A 164 -15.40 -7.77 -5.43
CA ARG A 164 -14.79 -7.03 -6.53
C ARG A 164 -15.58 -5.78 -6.85
N LEU A 165 -14.88 -4.67 -7.06
CA LEU A 165 -15.50 -3.39 -7.41
C LEU A 165 -15.78 -3.32 -8.92
N LEU A 166 -16.94 -2.76 -9.27
CA LEU A 166 -17.33 -2.50 -10.66
C LEU A 166 -16.57 -1.31 -11.26
N HIS A 167 -16.11 -0.39 -10.41
CA HIS A 167 -15.37 0.79 -10.85
C HIS A 167 -14.03 0.39 -11.46
N GLU A 168 -13.67 1.07 -12.54
CA GLU A 168 -12.37 0.92 -13.19
C GLU A 168 -11.29 1.68 -12.43
N ASP A 169 -10.22 0.99 -12.05
CA ASP A 169 -9.11 1.58 -11.29
C ASP A 169 -7.79 1.48 -12.07
N THR A 170 -6.77 2.21 -11.64
CA THR A 170 -5.39 2.09 -12.13
C THR A 170 -4.57 1.23 -11.17
N MET A 171 -3.34 0.86 -11.53
CA MET A 171 -2.41 0.19 -10.62
C MET A 171 -1.40 1.20 -10.04
N CYS A 172 -1.92 2.14 -9.25
CA CYS A 172 -1.15 3.27 -8.69
C CYS A 172 -0.52 4.15 -9.78
N TRP A 173 -1.31 4.52 -10.79
CA TRP A 173 -0.96 5.49 -11.84
C TRP A 173 -2.13 6.42 -12.13
N ASP A 174 -2.72 7.02 -11.09
CA ASP A 174 -3.88 7.89 -11.22
C ASP A 174 -3.56 9.18 -12.01
N SER A 175 -2.29 9.62 -12.00
CA SER A 175 -1.78 10.73 -12.81
C SER A 175 -1.57 10.38 -14.30
N MET A 176 -1.85 9.13 -14.71
CA MET A 176 -1.69 8.68 -16.09
C MET A 176 -2.50 9.55 -17.06
N GLN A 177 -1.81 10.04 -18.09
CA GLN A 177 -2.42 10.85 -19.13
C GLN A 177 -3.59 10.11 -19.81
N PRO A 178 -4.70 10.80 -20.15
CA PRO A 178 -5.89 10.15 -20.71
C PRO A 178 -5.63 9.27 -21.94
N PHE A 179 -4.73 9.71 -22.83
CA PHE A 179 -4.32 8.95 -24.01
C PHE A 179 -3.57 7.65 -23.62
N THR A 180 -2.64 7.73 -22.69
CA THR A 180 -1.94 6.54 -22.18
C THR A 180 -2.93 5.56 -21.53
N ARG A 181 -3.91 6.10 -20.78
CA ARG A 181 -4.96 5.29 -20.14
C ARG A 181 -5.85 4.57 -21.16
N SER A 182 -6.22 5.21 -22.27
CA SER A 182 -6.98 4.53 -23.32
C SER A 182 -6.18 3.41 -23.98
N VAL A 183 -4.91 3.65 -24.28
CA VAL A 183 -4.01 2.62 -24.84
C VAL A 183 -3.87 1.43 -23.87
N PHE A 184 -3.73 1.69 -22.57
CA PHE A 184 -3.64 0.62 -21.56
C PHE A 184 -4.96 -0.15 -21.45
N ARG A 185 -6.11 0.54 -21.49
CA ARG A 185 -7.44 -0.10 -21.42
C ARG A 185 -7.68 -1.06 -22.59
N GLU A 186 -7.18 -0.73 -23.78
CA GLU A 186 -7.29 -1.58 -24.96
C GLU A 186 -6.38 -2.80 -24.87
N ARG A 187 -5.14 -2.59 -24.42
CA ARG A 187 -4.07 -3.61 -24.40
C ARG A 187 -3.98 -4.46 -23.13
N ARG A 188 -4.70 -4.11 -22.06
CA ARG A 188 -4.66 -4.83 -20.78
C ARG A 188 -5.04 -6.31 -20.95
N SER A 189 -4.41 -7.15 -20.13
CA SER A 189 -4.64 -8.60 -20.10
C SER A 189 -6.07 -8.96 -19.71
N LEU A 190 -6.48 -10.20 -19.98
CA LEU A 190 -7.78 -10.72 -19.51
C LEU A 190 -7.88 -10.69 -17.99
N LEU A 191 -6.77 -10.93 -17.27
CA LEU A 191 -6.73 -10.82 -15.82
C LEU A 191 -6.98 -9.38 -15.35
N ALA A 192 -6.35 -8.39 -15.99
CA ALA A 192 -6.57 -6.99 -15.67
C ALA A 192 -8.02 -6.56 -15.98
N LYS A 193 -8.60 -7.05 -17.09
CA LYS A 193 -10.03 -6.88 -17.39
C LYS A 193 -10.91 -7.50 -16.31
N ASN A 194 -10.59 -8.71 -15.86
CA ASN A 194 -11.33 -9.40 -14.81
C ASN A 194 -11.34 -8.61 -13.50
N TRP A 195 -10.27 -7.92 -13.15
CA TRP A 195 -10.20 -7.08 -11.94
C TRP A 195 -10.54 -5.61 -12.18
N ASN A 196 -11.04 -5.23 -13.36
CA ASN A 196 -11.31 -3.83 -13.73
C ASN A 196 -10.12 -2.88 -13.50
N ILE A 197 -8.88 -3.35 -13.69
CA ILE A 197 -7.68 -2.52 -13.59
C ILE A 197 -7.20 -2.10 -14.99
N VAL A 198 -6.76 -0.85 -15.14
CA VAL A 198 -6.04 -0.35 -16.31
C VAL A 198 -4.54 -0.43 -16.03
N THR A 199 -3.91 -1.49 -16.54
CA THR A 199 -2.47 -1.74 -16.41
C THR A 199 -1.98 -2.64 -17.54
N LEU A 200 -0.69 -2.52 -17.86
CA LEU A 200 0.03 -3.44 -18.74
C LEU A 200 0.88 -4.45 -17.96
N LEU A 201 0.78 -4.47 -16.62
CA LEU A 201 1.50 -5.45 -15.81
C LEU A 201 1.03 -6.88 -16.16
N THR A 202 1.98 -7.76 -16.43
CA THR A 202 1.77 -9.17 -16.79
C THR A 202 2.67 -10.08 -15.96
N ASP A 203 2.43 -11.39 -16.03
CA ASP A 203 3.17 -12.40 -15.26
C ASP A 203 4.63 -12.50 -15.72
N GLU A 204 4.88 -12.33 -17.02
CA GLU A 204 6.22 -12.33 -17.62
C GLU A 204 7.15 -11.26 -17.02
N ALA A 205 6.60 -10.12 -16.56
CA ALA A 205 7.37 -9.09 -15.88
C ALA A 205 7.90 -9.53 -14.50
N VAL A 206 7.33 -10.60 -13.94
CA VAL A 206 7.70 -11.22 -12.65
C VAL A 206 8.79 -12.27 -12.85
N GLU A 207 8.84 -12.93 -14.02
CA GLU A 207 9.79 -13.99 -14.34
C GLU A 207 11.19 -13.48 -14.72
N HIS A 208 11.29 -12.30 -15.34
CA HIS A 208 12.58 -11.72 -15.82
C HIS A 208 13.44 -11.09 -14.71
N VAL A 209 13.18 -11.42 -13.44
CA VAL A 209 13.90 -10.89 -12.28
C VAL A 209 14.78 -11.97 -11.63
N GLY A 210 14.95 -13.13 -12.27
CA GLY A 210 15.91 -14.18 -11.89
C GLY A 210 17.07 -14.28 -12.87
#